data_AF-A0A4Q3CM31-F1
#
_entry.id   AF-A0A4Q3CM31-F1
#
_cell.length_a   1.000
_cell.length_b   1.000
_cell.length_c   1.000
_cell.angle_alpha   90.00
_cell.angle_beta   90.00
_cell.angle_gamma   90.00
#
_symmetry.space_group_name_H-M   'P 1'
#
loop_
_entity.id
_entity.type
_entity.pdbx_description
1 polymer ?
#
loop_
_entity_poly.entity_id
_entity_poly.type
_entity_poly.pdbx_seq_one_letter_code
_entity_poly.pdbx_strand_id
1 'polypeptide(L)'
;MKLIIHGGFFSESGTNQEVKKAKQDALLEIVTQSHKYLEHHTALQTVVYAVRLLEDCDLFNAGTGSQIQSDGKIRLSASLMDGKTQKFSGVINIEDVRNPGESILF
;
A
#
# COMPACT_ATOMS: atom_id res chain seq x y z
N MET A 1 -4.89 -19.94 -0.43
CA MET A 1 -5.63 -18.69 -0.71
C MET A 1 -4.74 -17.82 -1.59
N LYS A 2 -5.27 -16.94 -2.45
CA LYS A 2 -4.42 -16.11 -3.33
C LYS A 2 -4.38 -14.69 -2.80
N LEU A 3 -3.18 -14.09 -2.78
CA LEU A 3 -2.95 -12.68 -2.49
C LEU A 3 -2.27 -12.05 -3.70
N ILE A 4 -2.74 -10.86 -4.08
CA ILE A 4 -2.16 -10.06 -5.16
C ILE A 4 -1.97 -8.65 -4.60
N ILE A 5 -0.81 -8.05 -4.87
CA ILE A 5 -0.48 -6.67 -4.49
C ILE A 5 0.02 -5.89 -5.72
N HIS A 6 -0.04 -4.56 -5.67
CA HIS A 6 0.61 -3.68 -6.63
C HIS A 6 1.22 -2.46 -5.93
N GLY A 7 2.31 -1.92 -6.49
CA GLY A 7 2.93 -0.67 -6.04
C GLY A 7 2.60 0.55 -6.92
N GLY A 8 1.68 0.38 -7.90
CA GLY A 8 1.33 1.39 -8.90
C GLY A 8 1.95 1.10 -10.28
N PHE A 9 1.57 1.90 -11.28
CA PHE A 9 2.18 1.84 -12.61
C PHE A 9 3.38 2.81 -12.68
N PHE A 10 4.55 2.29 -13.02
CA PHE A 10 5.80 3.07 -13.04
C PHE A 10 6.19 3.41 -14.47
N SER A 11 6.06 4.68 -14.89
CA SER A 11 6.64 5.14 -16.16
C SER A 11 8.18 5.01 -16.17
N GLU A 12 8.82 5.18 -15.00
CA GLU A 12 10.27 5.06 -14.77
C GLU A 12 10.83 3.65 -14.96
N SER A 13 9.96 2.62 -14.95
CA SER A 13 10.40 1.23 -15.16
C SER A 13 10.91 0.97 -16.60
N GLY A 14 10.71 1.92 -17.51
CA GLY A 14 11.34 1.96 -18.83
C GLY A 14 12.68 2.69 -18.87
N THR A 15 13.05 3.45 -17.84
CA THR A 15 14.21 4.38 -17.86
C THR A 15 15.33 4.03 -16.89
N ASN A 16 15.06 3.31 -15.79
CA ASN A 16 16.10 2.88 -14.83
C ASN A 16 15.90 1.43 -14.36
N GLN A 17 16.84 0.55 -14.72
CA GLN A 17 16.80 -0.88 -14.37
C GLN A 17 17.02 -1.16 -12.89
N GLU A 18 17.84 -0.37 -12.19
CA GLU A 18 18.12 -0.56 -10.76
C GLU A 18 16.87 -0.25 -9.93
N VAL A 19 16.21 0.88 -10.22
CA VAL A 19 14.94 1.25 -9.57
C VAL A 19 13.86 0.21 -9.85
N LYS A 20 13.79 -0.30 -11.09
CA LYS A 20 12.85 -1.38 -11.43
C LYS A 20 13.12 -2.63 -10.59
N LYS A 21 14.38 -3.06 -10.48
CA LYS A 21 14.76 -4.23 -9.70
C LYS A 21 14.45 -4.03 -8.22
N ALA A 22 14.81 -2.89 -7.65
CA ALA A 22 14.51 -2.56 -6.25
C ALA A 22 13.00 -2.63 -5.95
N LYS A 23 12.16 -2.08 -6.84
CA LYS A 23 10.69 -2.17 -6.72
C LYS A 23 10.18 -3.61 -6.83
N GLN A 24 10.77 -4.44 -7.71
CA GLN A 24 10.41 -5.85 -7.84
C GLN A 24 10.81 -6.66 -6.60
N ASP A 25 12.00 -6.43 -6.06
CA ASP A 25 12.51 -7.09 -4.87
C ASP A 25 11.65 -6.70 -3.64
N ALA A 26 11.30 -5.42 -3.51
CA ALA A 26 10.39 -4.94 -2.46
C ALA A 26 8.99 -5.56 -2.57
N LEU A 27 8.40 -5.64 -3.77
CA LEU A 27 7.11 -6.30 -3.97
C LEU A 27 7.17 -7.80 -3.63
N LEU A 28 8.26 -8.48 -4.00
CA LEU A 28 8.47 -9.88 -3.66
C LEU A 28 8.54 -10.08 -2.15
N GLU A 29 9.31 -9.24 -1.46
CA GLU A 29 9.41 -9.28 0.00
C GLU A 29 8.04 -9.06 0.66
N ILE A 30 7.33 -7.98 0.29
CA ILE A 30 6.04 -7.62 0.88
C ILE A 30 4.99 -8.72 0.65
N VAL A 31 4.91 -9.27 -0.56
CA VAL A 31 3.93 -10.33 -0.85
C VAL A 31 4.27 -11.63 -0.13
N THR A 32 5.56 -11.96 0.02
CA THR A 32 5.99 -13.14 0.80
C THR A 32 5.64 -12.99 2.28
N GLN A 33 5.92 -11.83 2.88
CA GLN A 33 5.54 -11.56 4.28
C GLN A 33 4.03 -11.60 4.46
N SER A 34 3.28 -10.97 3.56
CA SER A 34 1.82 -10.91 3.62
C SER A 34 1.16 -12.27 3.37
N HIS A 35 1.72 -13.11 2.50
CA HIS A 35 1.23 -14.47 2.31
C HIS A 35 1.43 -15.33 3.56
N LYS A 36 2.58 -15.23 4.22
CA LYS A 36 2.78 -15.89 5.52
C LYS A 36 1.79 -15.39 6.57
N TYR A 37 1.51 -14.09 6.59
CA TYR A 37 0.51 -13.50 7.48
C TYR A 37 -0.90 -14.07 7.21
N LEU A 38 -1.26 -14.25 5.94
CA LEU A 38 -2.54 -14.82 5.49
C LEU A 38 -2.79 -16.25 5.98
N GLU A 39 -1.74 -17.03 6.25
CA GLU A 39 -1.86 -18.40 6.74
C GLU A 39 -2.54 -18.48 8.13
N HIS A 40 -2.54 -17.36 8.87
CA HIS A 40 -3.06 -17.29 10.24
C HIS A 40 -4.08 -16.17 10.47
N HIS A 41 -4.39 -15.37 9.45
CA HIS A 41 -5.25 -14.19 9.57
C HIS A 41 -6.33 -14.14 8.48
N THR A 42 -7.33 -13.29 8.69
CA THR A 42 -8.39 -13.08 7.69
C THR A 42 -7.87 -12.32 6.46
N ALA A 43 -8.62 -12.40 5.35
CA ALA A 43 -8.33 -11.61 4.16
C ALA A 43 -8.29 -10.10 4.46
N LEU A 44 -9.20 -9.61 5.31
CA LEU A 44 -9.27 -8.21 5.71
C LEU A 44 -8.02 -7.77 6.48
N GLN A 45 -7.62 -8.53 7.49
CA GLN A 45 -6.38 -8.26 8.25
C GLN A 45 -5.15 -8.33 7.35
N THR A 46 -5.13 -9.28 6.41
CA THR A 46 -3.99 -9.48 5.50
C THR A 46 -3.81 -8.31 4.54
N VAL A 47 -4.89 -7.79 3.93
CA VAL A 47 -4.77 -6.65 3.01
C VAL A 47 -4.35 -5.38 3.74
N VAL A 48 -4.83 -5.18 4.98
CA VAL A 48 -4.39 -4.06 5.84
C VAL A 48 -2.89 -4.17 6.14
N TYR A 49 -2.42 -5.36 6.52
CA TYR A 49 -1.00 -5.60 6.76
C TYR A 49 -0.14 -5.38 5.49
N ALA A 50 -0.58 -5.91 4.34
CA ALA A 50 0.12 -5.73 3.07
C ALA A 50 0.21 -4.26 2.63
N VAL A 51 -0.89 -3.51 2.77
CA VAL A 51 -0.92 -2.08 2.45
C VAL A 51 -0.03 -1.27 3.39
N ARG A 52 -0.03 -1.59 4.69
CA ARG A 52 0.90 -0.95 5.64
C ARG A 52 2.36 -1.12 5.22
N LEU A 53 2.76 -2.32 4.81
CA LEU A 53 4.11 -2.57 4.31
C LEU A 53 4.43 -1.77 3.03
N LEU A 54 3.44 -1.57 2.14
CA LEU A 54 3.60 -0.71 0.98
C LEU A 54 3.73 0.78 1.36
N GLU A 55 2.95 1.25 2.33
CA GLU A 55 3.00 2.63 2.84
C GLU A 55 4.29 2.95 3.61
N ASP A 56 4.88 1.95 4.30
CA ASP A 56 6.17 2.09 4.99
C ASP A 56 7.36 2.04 4.02
N CYS A 57 7.16 1.63 2.76
CA CYS A 57 8.20 1.54 1.74
C CYS A 57 8.27 2.82 0.90
N ASP A 58 9.41 3.52 0.98
CA ASP A 58 9.68 4.78 0.28
C ASP A 58 9.67 4.67 -1.26
N LEU A 59 9.83 3.46 -1.80
CA LEU A 59 9.81 3.20 -3.24
C LEU A 59 8.41 3.34 -3.87
N PHE A 60 7.34 3.35 -3.07
CA PHE A 60 5.97 3.40 -3.55
C PHE A 60 5.28 4.71 -3.17
N ASN A 61 4.45 5.22 -4.08
CA ASN A 61 3.69 6.45 -3.87
C ASN A 61 2.49 6.22 -2.93
N ALA A 62 2.77 5.91 -1.67
CA ALA A 62 1.84 5.72 -0.58
C ALA A 62 2.58 5.97 0.75
N GLY A 63 1.90 6.52 1.75
CA GLY A 63 2.49 6.79 3.07
C GLY A 63 3.82 7.55 2.99
N THR A 64 4.91 6.88 3.36
CA THR A 64 6.26 7.44 3.44
C THR A 64 6.80 7.90 2.08
N GLY A 65 6.53 7.15 1.00
CA GLY A 65 7.02 7.47 -0.35
C GLY A 65 6.09 8.40 -1.13
N SER A 66 5.12 9.03 -0.47
CA SER A 66 4.11 9.83 -1.16
C SER A 66 4.66 11.07 -1.84
N GLN A 67 4.17 11.29 -3.05
CA GLN A 67 4.50 12.44 -3.88
C GLN A 67 3.89 13.72 -3.31
N ILE A 68 4.62 14.80 -3.50
CA ILE A 68 4.22 16.14 -3.06
C ILE A 68 3.28 16.74 -4.12
N GLN A 69 2.18 17.35 -3.67
CA GLN A 69 1.26 18.07 -4.55
C GLN A 69 1.85 19.43 -4.97
N SER A 70 1.24 20.09 -5.95
CA SER A 70 1.77 21.35 -6.52
C SER A 70 1.86 22.51 -5.52
N ASP A 71 1.14 22.43 -4.40
CA ASP A 71 1.18 23.39 -3.30
C ASP A 71 2.20 23.04 -2.20
N GLY A 72 3.03 22.02 -2.44
CA GLY A 72 4.07 21.60 -1.50
C GLY A 72 3.57 20.69 -0.36
N LYS A 73 2.31 20.23 -0.41
CA LYS A 73 1.73 19.37 0.63
C LYS A 73 1.65 17.91 0.19
N ILE A 74 1.84 17.01 1.15
CA ILE A 74 1.57 15.59 0.96
C ILE A 74 0.17 15.34 1.50
N ARG A 75 -0.73 14.83 0.65
CA ARG A 75 -2.07 14.41 1.08
C ARG A 75 -2.34 13.00 0.62
N LEU A 76 -2.86 12.20 1.54
CA LEU A 76 -3.01 10.78 1.39
C LEU A 76 -4.47 10.39 1.27
N SER A 77 -4.75 9.33 0.50
CA SER A 77 -6.07 8.73 0.42
C SER A 77 -5.93 7.22 0.49
N ALA A 78 -6.82 6.56 1.20
CA ALA A 78 -6.85 5.12 1.35
C ALA A 78 -8.30 4.62 1.47
N SER A 79 -8.54 3.39 1.07
CA SER A 79 -9.85 2.74 1.20
C SER A 79 -9.72 1.25 1.48
N LEU A 80 -10.75 0.70 2.10
CA LEU A 80 -10.83 -0.71 2.49
C LEU A 80 -12.26 -1.18 2.29
N MET A 81 -12.40 -2.41 1.78
CA MET A 81 -13.70 -3.05 1.60
C MET A 81 -13.67 -4.47 2.13
N ASP A 82 -14.60 -4.82 3.00
CA ASP A 82 -14.85 -6.20 3.40
C ASP A 82 -15.91 -6.80 2.47
N GLY A 83 -15.47 -7.70 1.57
CA GLY A 83 -16.37 -8.37 0.63
C GLY A 83 -17.41 -9.28 1.29
N LYS A 84 -17.23 -9.70 2.55
CA LYS A 84 -18.23 -10.51 3.26
C LYS A 84 -19.39 -9.67 3.77
N THR A 85 -19.09 -8.52 4.40
CA THR A 85 -20.10 -7.62 4.98
C THR A 85 -20.55 -6.52 4.02
N GLN A 86 -19.87 -6.36 2.89
CA GLN A 86 -20.05 -5.26 1.93
C GLN A 86 -19.83 -3.87 2.55
N LYS A 87 -19.14 -3.80 3.70
CA LYS A 87 -18.75 -2.54 4.33
C LYS A 87 -17.55 -1.94 3.60
N PHE A 88 -17.61 -0.64 3.40
CA PHE A 88 -16.56 0.17 2.81
C PHE A 88 -16.23 1.33 3.74
N SER A 89 -14.94 1.63 3.85
CA SER A 89 -14.40 2.80 4.55
C SER A 89 -13.31 3.45 3.71
N GLY A 90 -13.15 4.77 3.88
CA GLY A 90 -12.18 5.52 3.12
C GLY A 90 -11.87 6.87 3.76
N VAL A 91 -10.66 7.35 3.50
CA VAL A 91 -10.18 8.69 3.83
C VAL A 91 -9.64 9.34 2.56
N ILE A 92 -9.81 10.65 2.46
CA ILE A 92 -9.42 11.42 1.26
C ILE A 92 -8.67 12.67 1.70
N ASN A 93 -7.53 12.90 1.06
CA ASN A 93 -6.68 14.09 1.26
C ASN A 93 -6.33 14.39 2.73
N ILE A 94 -6.06 13.35 3.53
CA ILE A 94 -5.61 13.53 4.90
C ILE A 94 -4.12 13.88 4.94
N GLU A 95 -3.73 14.68 5.93
CA GLU A 95 -2.37 15.13 6.18
C GLU A 95 -1.89 14.59 7.55
N ASP A 96 -0.59 14.65 7.81
CA ASP A 96 0.02 14.28 9.11
C ASP A 96 -0.27 12.85 9.61
N VAL A 97 -0.50 11.90 8.69
CA VAL A 97 -0.70 10.49 8.98
C VAL A 97 0.35 9.65 8.26
N ARG A 98 1.04 8.78 9.01
CA ARG A 98 2.06 7.88 8.45
C ARG A 98 1.44 6.77 7.57
N ASN A 99 0.37 6.15 8.08
CA ASN A 99 -0.28 4.99 7.46
C ASN A 99 -1.79 5.24 7.28
N PRO A 100 -2.23 5.78 6.12
CA PRO A 100 -3.64 6.13 5.91
C PRO A 100 -4.57 4.91 5.94
N GLY A 101 -4.08 3.71 5.63
CA GLY A 101 -4.81 2.44 5.76
C GLY A 101 -5.24 2.10 7.19
N GLU A 102 -4.58 2.62 8.22
CA GLU A 102 -5.00 2.42 9.61
C GLU A 102 -6.16 3.34 10.01
N SER A 103 -6.32 4.47 9.32
CA SER A 103 -7.37 5.46 9.59
C SER A 103 -8.76 5.01 9.15
N ILE A 104 -8.88 3.82 8.54
CA ILE A 104 -10.11 3.29 7.93
C ILE A 104 -10.52 1.93 8.53
N LEU A 105 -9.89 1.51 9.63
CA LEU A 105 -10.24 0.32 10.39
C LEU A 105 -11.40 0.63 11.35
N PHE A 106 -12.64 0.55 10.85
CA PHE A 106 -13.87 0.74 11.64
C PHE A 106 -14.86 -0.42 11.45
#